data_AF-A0A851DFC6-F1
#
_entry.id   AF-A0A851DFC6-F1
#
_cell.length_a   1.000
_cell.length_b   1.000
_cell.length_c   1.000
_cell.angle_alpha   90.00
_cell.angle_beta   90.00
_cell.angle_gamma   90.00
#
_symmetry.space_group_name_H-M   'P 1'
#
loop_
_entity.id
_entity.type
_entity.pdbx_description
1 polymer ?
#
loop_
_entity_poly.entity_id
_entity_poly.type
_entity_poly.pdbx_seq_one_letter_code
_entity_poly.pdbx_strand_id
1 'polypeptide(L)'
;IARGRFAETGEFPWHVSIQSEGKHICGGTIISALWILTAAHCFAENPPPDLTIVGGIDLSLPLEEYEPERLIVHENFDRLSMKNDIALILLRSPIEFNNEKIPICLPFVYEVNTWQHCWVTGWGIKSAAARVPASHMLQKMRMKLISREQCLERILELEENMMCAELEKRE
;
A
#
# COMPACT_ATOMS: atom_id res chain seq x y z
N ILE A 1 6.06 6.09 6.67
CA ILE A 1 5.19 7.29 6.58
C ILE A 1 5.83 8.46 7.32
N ALA A 2 5.95 9.65 6.71
CA ALA A 2 6.46 10.83 7.41
C ALA A 2 5.57 11.24 8.59
N ARG A 3 6.10 11.33 9.81
CA ARG A 3 5.39 11.80 11.03
C ARG A 3 4.15 10.98 11.43
N GLY A 4 4.07 9.71 11.01
CA GLY A 4 3.04 8.77 11.47
C GLY A 4 3.29 8.26 12.90
N ARG A 5 2.32 7.53 13.45
CA ARG A 5 2.47 6.76 14.70
C ARG A 5 2.81 5.31 14.37
N PHE A 6 3.41 4.58 15.30
CA PHE A 6 3.57 3.13 15.10
C PHE A 6 2.21 2.44 15.09
N ALA A 7 2.07 1.45 14.21
CA ALA A 7 0.93 0.55 14.21
C ALA A 7 1.11 -0.52 15.31
N GLU A 8 0.00 -1.00 15.85
CA GLU A 8 -0.02 -2.13 16.77
C GLU A 8 -0.10 -3.45 15.99
N THR A 9 0.39 -4.54 16.59
CA THR A 9 0.29 -5.87 15.98
C THR A 9 -1.17 -6.22 15.72
N GLY A 10 -1.48 -6.67 14.50
CA GLY A 10 -2.83 -7.01 14.08
C GLY A 10 -3.77 -5.81 13.85
N GLU A 11 -3.29 -4.56 13.92
CA GLU A 11 -4.13 -3.38 13.68
C GLU A 11 -4.52 -3.23 12.20
N PHE A 12 -3.60 -3.58 11.30
CA PHE A 12 -3.82 -3.57 9.85
C PHE A 12 -3.41 -4.91 9.24
N PRO A 13 -4.16 -5.99 9.54
CA PRO A 13 -3.75 -7.36 9.25
C PRO A 13 -3.77 -7.70 7.76
N TRP A 14 -4.25 -6.79 6.91
CA TRP A 14 -4.18 -6.90 5.46
C TRP A 14 -2.90 -6.28 4.87
N HIS A 15 -2.13 -5.51 5.63
CA HIS A 15 -0.99 -4.79 5.07
C HIS A 15 0.25 -5.68 4.97
N VAL A 16 0.88 -5.70 3.79
CA VAL A 16 2.08 -6.52 3.55
C VAL A 16 3.21 -5.68 2.97
N SER A 17 4.44 -6.10 3.23
CA SER A 17 5.64 -5.58 2.58
C SER A 17 5.94 -6.42 1.35
N ILE A 18 6.10 -5.78 0.20
CA ILE A 18 6.66 -6.38 -1.00
C ILE A 18 8.16 -6.08 -0.98
N GLN A 19 8.97 -7.13 -1.01
CA GLN A 19 10.41 -7.05 -0.92
C GLN A 19 11.08 -7.57 -2.18
N SER A 20 12.28 -7.08 -2.45
CA SER A 20 13.21 -7.62 -3.45
C SER A 20 14.57 -7.75 -2.79
N GLU A 21 15.19 -8.93 -2.91
CA GLU A 21 16.46 -9.25 -2.24
C GLU A 21 16.41 -8.96 -0.71
N GLY A 22 15.29 -9.28 -0.07
CA GLY A 22 15.06 -9.05 1.37
C GLY A 22 14.89 -7.59 1.79
N LYS A 23 14.70 -6.65 0.83
CA LYS A 23 14.50 -5.23 1.11
C LYS A 23 13.11 -4.78 0.70
N HIS A 24 12.44 -4.05 1.59
CA HIS A 24 11.16 -3.40 1.29
C HIS A 24 11.27 -2.45 0.09
N ILE A 25 10.45 -2.67 -0.93
CA ILE A 25 10.33 -1.81 -2.12
C ILE A 25 8.96 -1.15 -2.22
N CYS A 26 7.90 -1.85 -1.83
CA CYS A 26 6.52 -1.39 -1.95
C CYS A 26 5.62 -1.99 -0.87
N GLY A 27 4.45 -1.37 -0.67
CA GLY A 27 3.37 -1.96 0.12
C GLY A 27 2.41 -2.79 -0.74
N GLY A 28 1.72 -3.74 -0.11
CA GLY A 28 0.61 -4.47 -0.70
C GLY A 28 -0.53 -4.65 0.31
N THR A 29 -1.65 -5.18 -0.17
CA THR A 29 -2.86 -5.42 0.60
C THR A 29 -3.41 -6.81 0.32
N ILE A 30 -3.60 -7.62 1.36
CA ILE A 30 -4.26 -8.92 1.27
C ILE A 30 -5.74 -8.67 0.93
N ILE A 31 -6.18 -9.20 -0.21
CA ILE A 31 -7.59 -9.17 -0.63
C ILE A 31 -8.22 -10.57 -0.66
N SER A 32 -7.40 -11.62 -0.62
CA SER A 32 -7.82 -13.00 -0.38
C SER A 32 -6.62 -13.87 0.02
N ALA A 33 -6.83 -15.17 0.25
CA ALA A 33 -5.76 -16.08 0.65
C ALA A 33 -4.63 -16.19 -0.38
N LEU A 34 -4.93 -15.96 -1.67
CA LEU A 34 -3.95 -16.09 -2.76
C LEU A 34 -3.64 -14.76 -3.46
N TRP A 35 -4.34 -13.67 -3.11
CA TRP A 35 -4.25 -12.43 -3.88
C TRP A 35 -3.83 -11.25 -3.03
N ILE A 36 -2.80 -10.57 -3.50
CA ILE A 36 -2.33 -9.28 -2.99
C ILE A 36 -2.62 -8.20 -4.03
N LEU A 37 -3.21 -7.11 -3.58
CA LEU A 37 -3.41 -5.87 -4.33
C LEU A 37 -2.25 -4.90 -4.06
N THR A 38 -1.71 -4.28 -5.10
CA THR A 38 -0.62 -3.31 -4.99
C THR A 38 -0.64 -2.33 -6.19
N ALA A 39 0.39 -1.49 -6.31
CA ALA A 39 0.54 -0.51 -7.38
C ALA A 39 1.36 -1.09 -8.55
N ALA A 40 1.03 -0.68 -9.78
CA ALA A 40 1.72 -1.10 -10.98
C ALA A 40 3.15 -0.55 -11.07
N HIS A 41 3.35 0.69 -10.61
CA HIS A 41 4.64 1.37 -10.70
C HIS A 41 5.75 0.66 -9.92
N CYS A 42 5.40 -0.19 -8.95
CA CYS A 42 6.34 -1.03 -8.21
C CYS A 42 7.12 -2.00 -9.11
N PHE A 43 6.63 -2.28 -10.33
CA PHE A 43 7.17 -3.30 -11.24
C PHE A 43 7.40 -2.81 -12.67
N ALA A 44 7.09 -1.54 -12.97
CA ALA A 44 6.97 -1.05 -14.33
C ALA A 44 8.29 -0.77 -15.07
N GLU A 45 9.44 -0.80 -14.39
CA GLU A 45 10.76 -0.71 -15.05
C GLU A 45 11.31 -2.07 -15.45
N ASN A 46 11.32 -3.01 -14.51
CA ASN A 46 11.60 -4.44 -14.67
C ASN A 46 10.99 -5.14 -13.44
N PRO A 47 10.54 -6.40 -13.56
CA PRO A 47 10.21 -7.17 -12.37
C PRO A 47 11.48 -7.26 -11.51
N PRO A 48 11.43 -6.80 -10.25
CA PRO A 48 12.57 -6.92 -9.35
C PRO A 48 12.95 -8.40 -9.21
N PRO A 49 14.25 -8.74 -9.10
CA PRO A 49 14.66 -10.09 -8.81
C PRO A 49 14.18 -10.49 -7.41
N ASP A 50 13.99 -11.79 -7.18
CA ASP A 50 13.77 -12.38 -5.86
C ASP A 50 12.66 -11.66 -5.05
N LEU A 51 11.48 -11.58 -5.66
CA LEU A 51 10.32 -10.96 -5.04
C LEU A 51 9.75 -11.86 -3.94
N THR A 52 9.56 -11.27 -2.76
CA THR A 52 8.87 -11.92 -1.64
C THR A 52 7.80 -11.00 -1.04
N ILE A 53 6.74 -11.61 -0.54
CA ILE A 53 5.64 -10.91 0.14
C ILE A 53 5.73 -11.29 1.61
N VAL A 54 5.80 -10.28 2.48
CA VAL A 54 6.02 -10.47 3.90
C VAL A 54 4.87 -9.84 4.70
N GLY A 55 4.25 -10.64 5.56
CA GLY A 55 3.22 -10.18 6.50
C GLY A 55 3.82 -9.89 7.87
N GLY A 56 3.35 -8.82 8.54
CA GLY A 56 3.82 -8.42 9.87
C GLY A 56 4.01 -6.90 9.97
N ILE A 57 4.45 -6.42 11.14
CA ILE A 57 4.66 -4.97 11.38
C ILE A 57 6.12 -4.57 11.56
N ASP A 58 7.01 -5.50 11.91
CA ASP A 58 8.43 -5.24 12.15
C ASP A 58 9.29 -6.04 11.16
N LEU A 59 9.80 -5.36 10.14
CA LEU A 59 10.62 -5.97 9.09
C LEU A 59 12.03 -6.35 9.55
N SER A 60 12.38 -6.12 10.83
CA SER A 60 13.64 -6.60 11.41
C SER A 60 13.54 -8.01 12.00
N LEU A 61 12.32 -8.54 12.13
CA LEU A 61 12.07 -9.88 12.63
C LEU A 61 11.99 -10.92 11.50
N PRO A 62 12.26 -12.21 11.80
CA PRO A 62 11.93 -13.28 10.86
C PRO A 62 10.40 -13.37 10.74
N LEU A 63 9.89 -13.00 9.57
CA LEU A 63 8.47 -13.01 9.24
C LEU A 63 8.18 -14.11 8.22
N GLU A 64 6.93 -14.53 8.12
CA GLU A 64 6.51 -15.48 7.09
C GLU A 64 6.57 -14.84 5.71
N GLU A 65 7.18 -15.54 4.77
CA GLU A 65 7.39 -15.08 3.41
C GLU A 65 6.54 -15.89 2.43
N TYR A 66 5.94 -15.20 1.47
CA TYR A 66 5.16 -15.80 0.39
C TYR A 66 5.81 -15.49 -0.95
N GLU A 67 5.96 -16.53 -1.77
CA GLU A 67 6.48 -16.40 -3.12
C GLU A 67 5.37 -16.02 -4.11
N PRO A 68 5.61 -15.07 -5.03
CA PRO A 68 4.70 -14.78 -6.12
C PRO A 68 4.72 -15.90 -7.16
N GLU A 69 3.54 -16.37 -7.56
CA GLU A 69 3.36 -17.23 -8.74
C GLU A 69 3.22 -16.39 -10.01
N ARG A 70 2.44 -15.30 -9.94
CA ARG A 70 2.18 -14.42 -11.08
C ARG A 70 2.02 -12.98 -10.65
N LEU A 71 2.62 -12.08 -11.41
CA LEU A 71 2.38 -10.65 -11.33
C LEU A 71 1.49 -10.22 -12.50
N ILE A 72 0.43 -9.48 -12.23
CA ILE A 72 -0.53 -8.96 -13.20
C ILE A 72 -0.57 -7.45 -13.05
N VAL A 73 0.14 -6.74 -13.94
CA VAL A 73 0.08 -5.28 -14.06
C VAL A 73 -1.13 -4.92 -14.92
N HIS A 74 -1.86 -3.86 -14.55
CA HIS A 74 -2.97 -3.38 -15.36
C HIS A 74 -2.51 -3.05 -16.79
N GLU A 75 -3.18 -3.62 -17.79
CA GLU A 75 -2.79 -3.52 -19.21
C GLU A 75 -2.70 -2.08 -19.73
N ASN A 76 -3.55 -1.20 -19.19
CA ASN A 76 -3.59 0.23 -19.53
C ASN A 76 -2.86 1.10 -18.50
N PHE A 77 -1.93 0.56 -17.71
CA PHE A 77 -1.09 1.37 -16.83
C PHE A 77 -0.24 2.34 -17.66
N ASP A 78 -0.41 3.63 -17.43
CA ASP A 78 0.40 4.67 -18.06
C ASP A 78 1.34 5.29 -17.03
N ARG A 79 2.63 5.15 -17.29
CA ARG A 79 3.68 5.52 -16.34
C ARG A 79 3.91 7.03 -16.22
N LEU A 80 3.54 7.81 -17.24
CA LEU A 80 3.75 9.26 -17.23
C LEU A 80 2.64 9.95 -16.42
N SER A 81 1.39 9.57 -16.68
CA SER A 81 0.21 10.08 -15.98
C SER A 81 -0.08 9.35 -14.67
N MET A 82 0.57 8.21 -14.41
CA MET A 82 0.25 7.28 -13.31
C MET A 82 -1.18 6.73 -13.38
N LYS A 83 -1.80 6.78 -14.56
CA LYS A 83 -3.15 6.26 -14.77
C LYS A 83 -3.15 4.73 -14.64
N ASN A 84 -4.19 4.21 -13.96
CA ASN A 84 -4.37 2.77 -13.73
C ASN A 84 -3.17 2.13 -12.99
N ASP A 85 -2.63 2.86 -12.00
CA ASP A 85 -1.53 2.39 -11.15
C ASP A 85 -1.98 1.30 -10.16
N ILE A 86 -2.33 0.13 -10.70
CA ILE A 86 -2.86 -1.00 -9.96
C ILE A 86 -2.29 -2.31 -10.52
N ALA A 87 -1.93 -3.23 -9.63
CA ALA A 87 -1.45 -4.55 -9.97
C ALA A 87 -1.94 -5.59 -8.95
N LEU A 88 -1.98 -6.84 -9.40
CA LEU A 88 -2.27 -8.01 -8.57
C LEU A 88 -1.07 -8.94 -8.55
N ILE A 89 -0.84 -9.54 -7.38
CA ILE A 89 0.10 -10.65 -7.21
C ILE A 89 -0.72 -11.87 -6.80
N LEU A 90 -0.60 -12.94 -7.58
CA LEU A 90 -1.03 -14.28 -7.21
C LEU A 90 0.10 -14.95 -6.43
N LEU A 91 -0.19 -15.44 -5.24
CA LEU A 91 0.76 -16.19 -4.40
C LEU A 91 0.80 -17.66 -4.80
N ARG A 92 1.97 -18.28 -4.69
CA ARG A 92 2.16 -19.72 -4.95
C ARG A 92 1.50 -20.62 -3.90
N SER A 93 1.39 -20.13 -2.67
CA SER A 93 0.76 -20.82 -1.54
C SER A 93 -0.24 -19.89 -0.85
N PRO A 94 -1.37 -20.41 -0.35
CA PRO A 94 -2.37 -19.59 0.31
C PRO A 94 -1.87 -19.09 1.68
N ILE A 95 -2.24 -17.86 2.03
CA ILE A 95 -2.07 -17.31 3.36
C ILE A 95 -3.03 -18.01 4.32
N GLU A 96 -2.48 -18.56 5.40
CA GLU A 96 -3.27 -19.00 6.54
C GLU A 96 -3.70 -17.79 7.38
N PHE A 97 -5.01 -17.52 7.40
CA PHE A 97 -5.54 -16.37 8.12
C PHE A 97 -5.54 -16.57 9.63
N ASN A 98 -5.19 -15.49 10.33
CA ASN A 98 -5.17 -15.41 11.79
C ASN A 98 -5.38 -13.95 12.22
N ASN A 99 -5.19 -13.63 13.50
CA ASN A 99 -5.41 -12.26 14.02
C ASN A 99 -4.47 -11.21 13.43
N GLU A 100 -3.40 -11.61 12.75
CA GLU A 100 -2.39 -10.72 12.15
C GLU A 100 -2.45 -10.71 10.62
N LYS A 101 -3.20 -11.65 10.01
CA LYS A 101 -3.32 -11.84 8.56
C LYS A 101 -4.79 -12.07 8.20
N ILE A 102 -5.46 -11.01 7.75
CA ILE A 102 -6.88 -11.02 7.39
C ILE A 102 -7.06 -10.16 6.14
N PRO A 103 -7.82 -10.58 5.12
CA PRO A 103 -8.06 -9.78 3.94
C PRO A 103 -8.90 -8.54 4.25
N ILE A 104 -8.69 -7.45 3.51
CA ILE A 104 -9.59 -6.29 3.55
C ILE A 104 -10.80 -6.50 2.62
N CYS A 105 -11.93 -5.87 2.95
CA CYS A 105 -13.05 -5.75 2.04
C CYS A 105 -12.74 -4.75 0.92
N LEU A 106 -13.11 -5.09 -0.31
CA LEU A 106 -13.10 -4.15 -1.43
C LEU A 106 -14.39 -3.31 -1.43
N PRO A 107 -14.32 -2.02 -1.80
CA PRO A 107 -15.50 -1.17 -1.85
C PRO A 107 -16.46 -1.59 -2.98
N PHE A 108 -17.76 -1.68 -2.68
CA PHE A 108 -18.81 -1.91 -3.67
C PHE A 108 -19.35 -0.61 -4.29
N VAL A 109 -19.15 0.54 -3.62
CA VAL A 109 -19.68 1.85 -4.03
C VAL A 109 -18.60 2.92 -3.90
N TYR A 110 -18.49 3.78 -4.91
CA TYR A 110 -17.54 4.89 -5.00
C TYR A 110 -18.20 6.22 -4.63
N GLU A 111 -18.68 6.35 -3.39
CA GLU A 111 -19.17 7.63 -2.89
C GLU A 111 -18.14 8.24 -1.95
N VAL A 112 -17.43 9.28 -2.39
CA VAL A 112 -16.35 9.93 -1.61
C VAL A 112 -16.86 10.43 -0.25
N ASN A 113 -18.12 10.83 -0.17
CA ASN A 113 -18.74 11.39 1.04
C ASN A 113 -19.07 10.33 2.11
N THR A 114 -19.08 9.04 1.79
CA THR A 114 -19.37 7.98 2.77
C THR A 114 -18.14 7.59 3.59
N TRP A 115 -16.92 7.91 3.14
CA TRP A 115 -15.70 7.49 3.81
C TRP A 115 -15.13 8.62 4.65
N GLN A 116 -15.21 8.47 5.97
CA GLN A 116 -14.56 9.34 6.94
C GLN A 116 -13.50 8.56 7.71
N HIS A 117 -12.47 9.25 8.20
CA HIS A 117 -11.45 8.69 9.09
C HIS A 117 -10.61 7.56 8.46
N CYS A 118 -10.11 7.78 7.25
CA CYS A 118 -9.26 6.84 6.55
C CYS A 118 -7.90 6.69 7.24
N TRP A 119 -7.25 5.55 7.05
CA TRP A 119 -5.89 5.31 7.49
C TRP A 119 -5.01 4.98 6.30
N VAL A 120 -3.79 5.53 6.32
CA VAL A 120 -2.70 5.11 5.42
C VAL A 120 -1.61 4.51 6.28
N THR A 121 -1.08 3.38 5.85
CA THR A 121 0.00 2.65 6.52
C THR A 121 1.19 2.44 5.60
N GLY A 122 2.38 2.31 6.18
CA GLY A 122 3.56 1.90 5.42
C GLY A 122 4.91 2.21 6.08
N TRP A 123 5.93 1.52 5.61
CA TRP A 123 7.32 1.58 6.09
C TRP A 123 8.15 2.71 5.47
N GLY A 124 7.56 3.49 4.54
CA GLY A 124 8.24 4.51 3.75
C GLY A 124 8.91 5.66 4.52
N ILE A 125 9.76 6.40 3.82
CA ILE A 125 10.73 7.39 4.32
C ILE A 125 10.06 8.54 5.12
N LYS A 126 10.70 8.99 6.20
CA LYS A 126 10.17 10.06 7.08
C LYS A 126 10.25 11.48 6.48
N SER A 127 11.01 11.69 5.41
CA SER A 127 10.90 12.79 4.43
C SER A 127 11.95 12.59 3.32
N ALA A 128 11.66 12.97 2.07
CA ALA A 128 12.66 12.94 0.99
C ALA A 128 13.86 13.89 1.23
N ALA A 129 13.69 14.88 2.11
CA ALA A 129 14.72 15.85 2.50
C ALA A 129 15.64 15.35 3.63
N ALA A 130 15.24 14.32 4.38
CA ALA A 130 16.05 13.77 5.45
C ALA A 130 16.67 12.45 4.97
N ARG A 131 17.99 12.32 5.08
CA ARG A 131 18.73 11.04 4.91
C ARG A 131 18.39 10.03 6.02
N VAL A 132 17.12 9.95 6.42
CA VAL A 132 16.62 9.08 7.48
C VAL A 132 16.14 7.79 6.81
N PRO A 133 16.69 6.63 7.20
CA PRO A 133 16.29 5.36 6.61
C PRO A 133 14.79 5.08 6.81
N ALA A 134 14.24 4.25 5.94
CA ALA A 134 12.88 3.72 6.08
C ALA A 134 12.70 3.08 7.48
N SER A 135 11.49 3.19 8.03
CA SER A 135 11.19 2.60 9.33
C SER A 135 11.04 1.09 9.17
N HIS A 136 11.72 0.28 9.98
CA HIS A 136 11.46 -1.17 10.05
C HIS A 136 10.09 -1.47 10.68
N MET A 137 9.62 -0.59 11.58
CA MET A 137 8.28 -0.65 12.16
C MET A 137 7.23 0.00 11.26
N LEU A 138 6.10 -0.67 11.08
CA LEU A 138 4.94 -0.16 10.36
C LEU A 138 4.42 1.11 11.04
N GLN A 139 4.12 2.10 10.22
CA GLN A 139 3.55 3.36 10.68
C GLN A 139 2.15 3.55 10.12
N LYS A 140 1.31 4.27 10.85
CA LYS A 140 -0.06 4.64 10.50
C LYS A 140 -0.26 6.14 10.57
N MET A 141 -1.14 6.66 9.73
CA MET A 141 -1.54 8.06 9.71
C MET A 141 -3.01 8.18 9.34
N ARG A 142 -3.72 9.06 10.05
CA ARG A 142 -5.13 9.34 9.81
C ARG A 142 -5.27 10.39 8.72
N MET A 143 -6.11 10.10 7.76
CA MET A 143 -6.34 10.89 6.56
C MET A 143 -7.84 11.13 6.41
N LYS A 144 -8.20 12.25 5.78
CA LYS A 144 -9.56 12.50 5.33
C LYS A 144 -9.55 12.68 3.83
N LEU A 145 -10.56 12.13 3.16
CA LEU A 145 -10.76 12.40 1.74
C LEU A 145 -11.10 13.88 1.54
N ILE A 146 -10.65 14.44 0.42
CA ILE A 146 -10.98 15.79 -0.02
C ILE A 146 -11.70 15.73 -1.36
N SER A 147 -12.46 16.77 -1.67
CA SER A 147 -13.18 16.82 -2.94
C SER A 147 -12.21 16.93 -4.12
N ARG A 148 -12.69 16.56 -5.31
CA ARG A 148 -11.89 16.67 -6.53
C ARG A 148 -11.49 18.12 -6.81
N GLU A 149 -12.39 19.07 -6.55
CA GLU A 149 -12.15 20.50 -6.69
C GLU A 149 -11.01 20.95 -5.75
N GLN A 150 -11.07 20.56 -4.47
CA GLN A 150 -10.00 20.83 -3.50
C GLN A 150 -8.66 20.21 -3.91
N CYS A 151 -8.68 19.07 -4.59
CA CYS A 151 -7.47 18.45 -5.08
C CYS A 151 -6.89 19.18 -6.31
N LEU A 152 -7.75 19.59 -7.25
CA LEU A 152 -7.36 20.31 -8.46
C LEU A 152 -6.78 21.71 -8.17
N GLU A 153 -7.09 22.31 -7.02
CA GLU A 153 -6.40 23.52 -6.55
C GLU A 153 -4.89 23.31 -6.30
N ARG A 154 -4.45 22.05 -6.12
CA ARG A 154 -3.07 21.69 -5.75
C ARG A 154 -2.38 20.80 -6.81
N ILE A 155 -3.15 20.02 -7.57
CA ILE A 155 -2.68 19.08 -8.59
C ILE A 155 -3.39 19.43 -9.91
N LEU A 156 -2.66 20.04 -10.85
CA LEU A 156 -3.23 20.60 -12.08
C LEU A 156 -3.80 19.54 -13.04
N GLU A 157 -3.20 18.36 -13.08
CA GLU A 157 -3.61 17.24 -13.93
C GLU A 157 -3.91 16.02 -13.04
N LEU A 158 -5.19 15.86 -12.68
CA LEU A 158 -5.67 14.72 -11.90
C LEU A 158 -6.53 13.82 -12.80
N GLU A 159 -6.16 12.56 -12.98
CA GLU A 159 -6.97 11.61 -13.74
C GLU A 159 -8.33 11.34 -13.04
N GLU A 160 -9.35 10.91 -13.79
CA GLU A 160 -10.69 10.65 -13.25
C GLU A 160 -10.73 9.49 -12.25
N ASN A 161 -9.85 8.51 -12.41
CA ASN A 161 -9.72 7.34 -11.54
C ASN A 161 -8.83 7.58 -10.31
N MET A 162 -8.51 8.83 -10.00
CA MET A 162 -7.72 9.22 -8.82
C MET A 162 -8.57 9.96 -7.80
N MET A 163 -8.24 9.73 -6.53
CA MET A 163 -8.83 10.42 -5.39
C MET A 163 -7.72 10.99 -4.50
N CYS A 164 -8.07 12.01 -3.72
CA CYS A 164 -7.11 12.72 -2.89
C CYS A 164 -7.53 12.68 -1.43
N ALA A 165 -6.52 12.63 -0.57
CA ALA A 165 -6.70 12.69 0.87
C ALA A 165 -5.68 13.66 1.47
N GLU A 166 -6.06 14.33 2.54
CA GLU A 166 -5.16 15.18 3.31
C GLU A 166 -5.05 14.71 4.77
N LEU A 167 -4.00 15.14 5.45
CA LEU A 167 -3.78 14.82 6.85
C LEU A 167 -4.99 15.30 7.68
N GLU A 168 -5.57 14.38 8.44
CA GLU A 168 -6.63 14.75 9.37
C GLU A 168 -5.99 15.37 10.62
N LYS A 169 -6.14 16.70 10.75
CA LYS A 169 -5.71 17.43 11.95
C LYS A 169 -6.58 16.98 13.12
N ARG A 170 -5.95 16.54 14.21
CA ARG A 170 -6.66 16.35 15.48
C ARG A 170 -6.99 17.73 16.03
N GLU A 171 -8.28 17.98 16.30
CA GLU A 171 -8.69 19.01 17.25
C GLU A 171 -8.17 18.68 18.65
#